data_AF-A0A5B0PDW5-F1
#
_entry.id   AF-A0A5B0PDW5-F1
#
_cell.length_a   1.000
_cell.length_b   1.000
_cell.length_c   1.000
_cell.angle_alpha   90.00
_cell.angle_beta   90.00
_cell.angle_gamma   90.00
#
_symmetry.space_group_name_H-M   'P 1'
#
loop_
_entity.id
_entity.type
_entity.pdbx_description
1 polymer ?
#
loop_
_entity_poly.entity_id
_entity_poly.type
_entity_poly.pdbx_seq_one_letter_code
_entity_poly.pdbx_strand_id
1 'polypeptide(L)'
;MFVHLLGKTPDATVSNSLSLTVKVKNFAFSTHIKCFIRDQLRLILAKGNVNAYTQTMTIGNSTPINQTPLLLLKAYIQSQSPSFHEDYLPPGYPRDLSASAKVLKLMRSLLKKEKCLLRTLLLHNIKEQNHRPIDGAVPDLDGLVLIIDTYMAARKQVRPD
;
A
#
# COMPACT_ATOMS: atom_id res chain seq x y z
N MET A 1 -0.62 60.18 14.67
CA MET A 1 -2.09 60.15 14.61
C MET A 1 -2.50 59.06 13.62
N PHE A 2 -3.17 58.03 14.15
CA PHE A 2 -3.97 56.96 13.53
C PHE A 2 -3.49 56.11 12.32
N VAL A 3 -3.40 54.81 12.66
CA VAL A 3 -3.46 53.56 11.89
C VAL A 3 -4.52 53.47 10.77
N HIS A 4 -4.19 52.73 9.70
CA HIS A 4 -5.08 51.83 8.94
C HIS A 4 -4.17 50.75 8.30
N LEU A 5 -3.90 49.60 8.94
CA LEU A 5 -4.73 48.38 9.04
C LEU A 5 -5.37 47.96 7.70
N LEU A 6 -4.58 47.28 6.86
CA LEU A 6 -5.07 46.45 5.75
C LEU A 6 -5.76 45.21 6.33
N GLY A 7 -7.09 45.18 6.23
CA GLY A 7 -7.90 44.00 6.47
C GLY A 7 -7.61 42.94 5.41
N LYS A 8 -6.74 41.99 5.74
CA LYS A 8 -6.53 40.76 4.98
C LYS A 8 -7.67 39.81 5.30
N THR A 9 -8.59 39.60 4.36
CA THR A 9 -9.67 38.61 4.44
C THR A 9 -9.09 37.19 4.62
N PRO A 10 -9.37 36.48 5.73
CA PRO A 10 -8.87 35.12 5.95
C PRO A 10 -9.84 34.00 5.54
N ASP A 11 -11.00 34.29 4.96
CA ASP A 11 -12.09 33.29 4.87
C ASP A 11 -11.88 32.15 3.87
N ALA A 12 -11.32 32.41 2.67
CA ALA A 12 -11.27 31.37 1.63
C ALA A 12 -10.32 30.20 1.96
N THR A 13 -9.21 30.46 2.66
CA THR A 13 -8.20 29.43 2.98
C THR A 13 -8.62 28.54 4.15
N VAL A 14 -9.37 29.09 5.11
CA VAL A 14 -9.84 28.36 6.30
C VAL A 14 -11.03 27.46 5.93
N SER A 15 -11.98 27.95 5.15
CA SER A 15 -13.13 27.14 4.72
C SER A 15 -12.72 25.97 3.83
N ASN A 16 -11.74 26.17 2.94
CA ASN A 16 -11.30 25.13 2.00
C ASN A 16 -10.47 24.03 2.70
N SER A 17 -9.65 24.40 3.69
CA SER A 17 -8.87 23.44 4.49
C SER A 17 -9.75 22.61 5.45
N LEU A 18 -10.77 23.22 6.06
CA LEU A 18 -11.78 22.51 6.85
C LEU A 18 -12.57 21.51 5.98
N SER A 19 -12.98 21.94 4.78
CA SER A 19 -13.69 21.09 3.81
C SER A 19 -12.85 19.89 3.35
N LEU A 20 -11.58 20.11 3.02
CA LEU A 20 -10.64 19.03 2.65
C LEU A 20 -10.41 18.05 3.81
N THR A 21 -10.26 18.54 5.03
CA THR A 21 -10.06 17.70 6.21
C THR A 21 -11.26 16.77 6.44
N VAL A 22 -12.48 17.28 6.29
CA VAL A 22 -13.72 16.49 6.40
C VAL A 22 -13.81 15.45 5.28
N LYS A 23 -13.49 15.84 4.03
CA LYS A 23 -13.46 14.92 2.88
C LYS A 23 -12.45 13.78 3.09
N VAL A 24 -11.24 14.10 3.54
CA VAL A 24 -10.20 13.09 3.84
C VAL A 24 -10.64 12.16 4.96
N LYS A 25 -11.24 12.68 6.04
CA LYS A 25 -11.72 11.87 7.17
C LYS A 25 -12.80 10.87 6.72
N ASN A 26 -13.75 11.33 5.89
CA ASN A 26 -14.86 10.52 5.43
C ASN A 26 -14.54 9.63 4.21
N PHE A 27 -13.40 9.83 3.56
CA PHE A 27 -12.99 9.06 2.39
C PHE A 27 -12.96 7.55 2.66
N ALA A 28 -13.67 6.75 1.86
CA ALA A 28 -13.66 5.30 1.96
C ALA A 28 -13.03 4.68 0.71
N PHE A 29 -12.02 3.83 0.92
CA PHE A 29 -11.39 3.12 -0.19
C PHE A 29 -12.32 2.05 -0.76
N SER A 30 -12.57 2.11 -2.07
CA SER A 30 -13.35 1.12 -2.80
C SER A 30 -12.68 -0.27 -2.78
N THR A 31 -13.44 -1.31 -3.13
CA THR A 31 -12.87 -2.67 -3.26
C THR A 31 -11.88 -2.74 -4.42
N HIS A 32 -12.14 -2.02 -5.51
CA HIS A 32 -11.28 -1.96 -6.69
C HIS A 32 -9.84 -1.53 -6.34
N ILE A 33 -9.68 -0.38 -5.67
CA ILE A 33 -8.34 0.10 -5.28
C ILE A 33 -7.65 -0.85 -4.30
N LYS A 34 -8.41 -1.50 -3.41
CA LYS A 34 -7.85 -2.51 -2.49
C LYS A 34 -7.34 -3.73 -3.26
N CYS A 35 -8.06 -4.21 -4.27
CA CYS A 35 -7.62 -5.32 -5.12
C CYS A 35 -6.40 -4.90 -5.94
N PHE A 36 -6.43 -3.72 -6.58
CA PHE A 36 -5.31 -3.18 -7.35
C PHE A 36 -4.01 -3.12 -6.53
N ILE A 37 -4.09 -2.61 -5.30
CA ILE A 37 -2.94 -2.55 -4.38
C ILE A 37 -2.48 -3.96 -3.97
N ARG A 38 -3.40 -4.90 -3.73
CA ARG A 38 -3.03 -6.29 -3.41
C ARG A 38 -2.32 -6.97 -4.56
N ASP A 39 -2.84 -6.85 -5.77
CA ASP A 39 -2.24 -7.44 -6.96
C ASP A 39 -0.81 -6.93 -7.14
N GLN A 40 -0.61 -5.61 -7.03
CA GLN A 40 0.73 -5.04 -7.10
C GLN A 40 1.64 -5.49 -5.94
N LEU A 41 1.11 -5.59 -4.72
CA LEU A 41 1.87 -6.09 -3.58
C LEU A 41 2.35 -7.51 -3.79
N ARG A 42 1.51 -8.39 -4.34
CA ARG A 42 1.91 -9.77 -4.62
C ARG A 42 3.00 -9.84 -5.68
N LEU A 43 2.90 -9.03 -6.73
CA LEU A 43 3.97 -8.90 -7.74
C LEU A 43 5.28 -8.43 -7.10
N ILE A 44 5.25 -7.39 -6.27
CA ILE A 44 6.43 -6.89 -5.56
C ILE A 44 7.02 -7.95 -4.63
N LEU A 45 6.18 -8.69 -3.90
CA LEU A 45 6.61 -9.67 -2.92
C LEU A 45 7.15 -10.96 -3.53
N ALA A 46 6.58 -11.42 -4.66
CA ALA A 46 6.98 -12.67 -5.29
C ALA A 46 8.06 -12.48 -6.37
N LYS A 47 8.04 -11.35 -7.08
CA LYS A 47 8.87 -11.10 -8.28
C LYS A 47 9.67 -9.81 -8.23
N GLY A 48 9.43 -8.95 -7.23
CA GLY A 48 10.12 -7.67 -7.11
C GLY A 48 11.56 -7.84 -6.65
N ASN A 49 12.44 -6.98 -7.16
CA ASN A 49 13.80 -6.85 -6.64
C ASN A 49 13.75 -6.07 -5.31
N VAL A 50 13.52 -6.80 -4.22
CA VAL A 50 13.32 -6.28 -2.86
C VAL A 50 14.57 -6.57 -2.01
N ASN A 51 15.15 -5.53 -1.43
CA ASN A 51 16.33 -5.65 -0.56
C ASN A 51 15.95 -6.05 0.87
N ALA A 52 14.75 -5.68 1.32
CA ALA A 52 14.24 -6.07 2.62
C ALA A 52 12.71 -6.06 2.67
N TYR A 53 12.11 -7.12 3.24
CA TYR A 53 10.67 -7.27 3.32
C TYR A 53 10.02 -6.54 4.50
N THR A 54 10.76 -6.34 5.59
CA THR A 54 10.25 -5.78 6.86
C THR A 54 11.04 -4.57 7.31
N GLN A 55 12.35 -4.62 7.11
CA GLN A 55 13.27 -3.60 7.56
C GLN A 55 13.25 -2.41 6.61
N THR A 56 13.24 -1.20 7.18
CA THR A 56 13.24 0.06 6.43
C THR A 56 14.53 0.84 6.54
N MET A 57 15.38 0.51 7.52
CA MET A 57 16.66 1.16 7.79
C MET A 57 17.74 0.11 7.96
N THR A 58 18.95 0.35 7.46
CA THR A 58 20.12 -0.50 7.73
C THR A 58 20.51 -0.47 9.21
N ILE A 59 21.03 -1.59 9.73
CA ILE A 59 21.37 -1.72 11.17
C ILE A 59 22.58 -0.86 11.54
N GLY A 60 23.59 -0.79 10.68
CA GLY A 60 24.87 -0.13 11.01
C GLY A 60 24.85 1.39 10.90
N ASN A 61 24.20 1.94 9.88
CA ASN A 61 24.28 3.37 9.56
C ASN A 61 22.90 4.05 9.47
N SER A 62 21.81 3.37 9.85
CA SER A 62 20.44 3.91 9.84
C SER A 62 20.02 4.53 8.50
N THR A 63 20.61 4.08 7.38
CA THR A 63 20.28 4.58 6.06
C THR A 63 18.99 3.92 5.56
N PRO A 64 18.09 4.67 4.90
CA PRO A 64 16.89 4.09 4.33
C PRO A 64 17.21 3.00 3.30
N ILE A 65 16.51 1.88 3.40
CA ILE A 65 16.59 0.82 2.39
C ILE A 65 15.66 1.19 1.24
N ASN A 66 16.24 1.45 0.07
CA ASN A 66 15.52 2.03 -1.07
C ASN A 66 14.48 1.08 -1.68
N GLN A 67 14.74 -0.23 -1.70
CA GLN A 67 13.89 -1.24 -2.35
C GLN A 67 13.15 -2.08 -1.30
N THR A 68 12.23 -1.45 -0.57
CA THR A 68 11.31 -2.17 0.34
C THR A 68 9.91 -2.24 -0.27
N PRO A 69 9.09 -3.25 0.04
CA PRO A 69 7.79 -3.41 -0.60
C PRO A 69 6.87 -2.20 -0.45
N LEU A 70 6.92 -1.53 0.71
CA LEU A 70 6.09 -0.36 0.97
C LEU A 70 6.53 0.86 0.15
N LEU A 71 7.84 1.04 -0.05
CA LEU A 71 8.37 2.14 -0.86
C LEU A 71 8.11 1.92 -2.36
N LEU A 72 8.33 0.70 -2.85
CA LEU A 72 8.03 0.33 -4.23
C LEU A 72 6.54 0.52 -4.55
N LEU A 73 5.66 0.08 -3.64
CA LEU A 73 4.23 0.32 -3.78
C LEU A 73 3.88 1.81 -3.74
N LYS A 74 4.53 2.59 -2.85
CA LYS A 74 4.29 4.04 -2.76
C LYS A 74 4.63 4.73 -4.08
N ALA A 75 5.81 4.45 -4.62
CA ALA A 75 6.25 4.99 -5.90
C ALA A 75 5.30 4.61 -7.03
N TYR A 76 4.86 3.34 -7.08
CA TYR A 76 3.92 2.86 -8.07
C TYR A 76 2.54 3.54 -7.99
N ILE A 77 2.00 3.76 -6.78
CA ILE A 77 0.73 4.49 -6.62
C ILE A 77 0.90 5.94 -7.06
N GLN A 78 2.02 6.59 -6.71
CA GLN A 78 2.29 7.98 -7.08
C GLN A 78 2.52 8.18 -8.58
N SER A 79 2.93 7.15 -9.31
CA SER A 79 3.14 7.19 -10.75
C SER A 79 1.88 6.92 -11.57
N GLN A 80 0.73 6.67 -10.93
CA GLN A 80 -0.53 6.48 -11.64
C GLN A 80 -1.04 7.79 -12.25
N SER A 81 -2.01 7.69 -13.18
CA SER A 81 -2.56 8.87 -13.85
C SER A 81 -3.25 9.83 -12.86
N PRO A 82 -3.35 11.13 -13.18
CA PRO A 82 -4.14 12.07 -12.39
C PRO A 82 -5.59 11.63 -12.20
N SER A 83 -6.22 11.07 -13.23
CA SER A 83 -7.58 10.50 -13.16
C SER A 83 -7.69 9.38 -12.11
N PHE A 84 -6.71 8.47 -12.07
CA PHE A 84 -6.66 7.42 -11.05
C PHE A 84 -6.58 8.02 -9.63
N HIS A 85 -5.80 9.08 -9.45
CA HIS A 85 -5.69 9.74 -8.16
C HIS A 85 -7.01 10.37 -7.72
N GLU A 86 -7.73 11.01 -8.63
CA GLU A 86 -9.04 11.61 -8.36
C GLU A 86 -10.10 10.54 -8.04
N ASP A 87 -10.11 9.43 -8.77
CA ASP A 87 -11.11 8.37 -8.64
C ASP A 87 -10.92 7.50 -7.40
N TYR A 88 -9.66 7.24 -7.00
CA TYR A 88 -9.34 6.18 -6.04
C TYR A 88 -8.58 6.63 -4.79
N LEU A 89 -8.05 7.85 -4.74
CA LEU A 89 -7.26 8.35 -3.61
C LEU A 89 -7.96 9.51 -2.89
N PRO A 90 -7.66 9.72 -1.59
CA PRO A 90 -8.23 10.85 -0.87
C PRO A 90 -7.80 12.19 -1.49
N PRO A 91 -8.71 13.18 -1.55
CA PRO A 91 -8.38 14.52 -2.04
C PRO A 91 -7.16 15.10 -1.32
N GLY A 92 -6.27 15.73 -2.08
CA GLY A 92 -5.03 16.29 -1.56
C GLY A 92 -3.85 15.32 -1.51
N TYR A 93 -4.04 14.01 -1.75
CA TYR A 93 -2.91 13.10 -1.90
C TYR A 93 -2.06 13.47 -3.14
N PRO A 94 -0.71 13.47 -3.07
CA PRO A 94 0.13 13.16 -1.91
C PRO A 94 0.55 14.39 -1.06
N ARG A 95 0.10 15.60 -1.41
CA ARG A 95 0.55 16.85 -0.78
C ARG A 95 0.02 17.04 0.63
N ASP A 96 -1.20 16.59 0.90
CA ASP A 96 -1.83 16.65 2.22
C ASP A 96 -1.34 15.49 3.10
N LEU A 97 -0.92 15.83 4.33
CA LEU A 97 -0.36 14.87 5.28
C LEU A 97 -1.40 13.86 5.76
N SER A 98 -2.65 14.29 5.95
CA SER A 98 -3.73 13.43 6.43
C SER A 98 -4.16 12.43 5.37
N ALA A 99 -4.28 12.87 4.11
CA ALA A 99 -4.54 12.04 2.95
C ALA A 99 -3.41 11.02 2.76
N SER A 100 -2.16 11.46 2.82
CA SER A 100 -0.96 10.60 2.74
C SER A 100 -0.91 9.56 3.86
N ALA A 101 -1.19 9.96 5.10
CA ALA A 101 -1.25 9.03 6.24
C ALA A 101 -2.35 7.99 6.05
N LYS A 102 -3.51 8.38 5.51
CA LYS A 102 -4.64 7.48 5.25
C LYS A 102 -4.32 6.45 4.16
N VAL A 103 -3.71 6.85 3.05
CA VAL A 103 -3.22 5.95 2.01
C VAL A 103 -2.15 5.02 2.55
N LEU A 104 -1.17 5.54 3.30
CA LEU A 104 -0.10 4.74 3.88
C LEU A 104 -0.62 3.70 4.87
N LYS A 105 -1.64 4.04 5.67
CA LYS A 105 -2.32 3.11 6.57
C LYS A 105 -2.97 1.96 5.80
N LEU A 106 -3.64 2.26 4.68
CA LEU A 106 -4.20 1.24 3.80
C LEU A 106 -3.09 0.32 3.27
N MET A 107 -2.05 0.88 2.67
CA MET A 107 -0.93 0.12 2.09
C MET A 107 -0.29 -0.82 3.11
N ARG A 108 0.00 -0.32 4.32
CA ARG A 108 0.55 -1.14 5.42
C ARG A 108 -0.38 -2.28 5.82
N SER A 109 -1.68 -2.01 5.90
CA SER A 109 -2.67 -3.03 6.29
C SER A 109 -2.77 -4.16 5.27
N LEU A 110 -2.69 -3.84 3.97
CA LEU A 110 -2.71 -4.81 2.88
C LEU A 110 -1.37 -5.56 2.80
N LEU A 111 -0.24 -4.84 2.88
CA LEU A 111 1.10 -5.43 2.88
C LEU A 111 1.26 -6.46 4.02
N LYS A 112 0.75 -6.18 5.23
CA LYS A 112 0.77 -7.14 6.33
C LYS A 112 0.07 -8.45 5.96
N LYS A 113 -1.07 -8.37 5.28
CA LYS A 113 -1.85 -9.55 4.86
C LYS A 113 -1.13 -10.34 3.77
N GLU A 114 -0.67 -9.68 2.71
CA GLU A 114 0.02 -10.36 1.62
C GLU A 114 1.38 -10.95 2.06
N LYS A 115 2.10 -10.29 2.98
CA LYS A 115 3.30 -10.89 3.61
C LYS A 115 2.98 -12.11 4.46
N CYS A 116 1.87 -12.08 5.20
CA CYS A 116 1.43 -13.23 5.97
C CYS A 116 1.13 -14.41 5.04
N LEU A 117 0.43 -14.15 3.93
CA LEU A 117 0.19 -15.14 2.89
C LEU A 117 1.51 -15.69 2.32
N LEU A 118 2.46 -14.84 1.94
CA LEU A 118 3.76 -15.28 1.41
C LEU A 118 4.49 -16.18 2.41
N ARG A 119 4.53 -15.79 3.69
CA ARG A 119 5.12 -16.61 4.75
C ARG A 119 4.43 -17.96 4.87
N THR A 120 3.10 -18.02 4.76
CA THR A 120 2.36 -19.28 4.80
C THR A 120 2.69 -20.18 3.62
N LEU A 121 2.85 -19.61 2.43
CA LEU A 121 3.26 -20.36 1.24
C LEU A 121 4.71 -20.85 1.36
N LEU A 122 5.62 -20.02 1.87
CA LEU A 122 7.02 -20.42 2.12
C LEU A 122 7.17 -21.56 3.14
N LEU A 123 6.19 -21.72 4.02
CA LEU A 123 6.18 -22.75 5.06
C LEU A 123 5.23 -23.91 4.72
N HIS A 124 4.82 -24.02 3.46
CA HIS A 124 3.90 -25.05 2.99
C HIS A 124 4.45 -26.46 3.30
N ASN A 125 3.63 -27.28 3.96
CA ASN A 125 3.99 -28.61 4.46
C ASN A 125 5.21 -28.71 5.39
N ILE A 126 5.75 -27.58 5.87
CA ILE A 126 6.85 -27.54 6.85
C ILE A 126 6.29 -27.34 8.26
N LYS A 127 5.28 -26.47 8.40
CA LYS A 127 4.70 -26.11 9.69
C LYS A 127 3.20 -25.90 9.57
N GLU A 128 2.45 -26.44 10.53
CA GLU A 128 1.03 -26.14 10.65
C GLU A 128 0.79 -24.64 10.80
N GLN A 129 -0.05 -24.09 9.93
CA GLN A 129 -0.38 -22.67 9.90
C GLN A 129 -1.89 -22.49 9.78
N ASN A 130 -2.48 -21.63 10.61
CA ASN A 130 -3.91 -21.30 10.58
C ASN A 130 -4.82 -22.54 10.60
N HIS A 131 -4.52 -23.51 11.48
CA HIS A 131 -5.26 -24.79 11.60
C HIS A 131 -5.24 -25.65 10.34
N ARG A 132 -4.33 -25.41 9.39
CA ARG A 132 -4.05 -26.35 8.31
C ARG A 132 -2.99 -27.36 8.79
N PRO A 133 -3.33 -28.66 8.87
CA PRO A 133 -2.37 -29.70 9.16
C PRO A 133 -1.35 -29.80 8.03
N ILE A 134 -0.19 -30.39 8.32
CA ILE A 134 0.78 -30.77 7.29
C ILE A 134 0.18 -31.94 6.52
N ASP A 135 0.00 -31.75 5.21
CA ASP A 135 -0.67 -32.72 4.34
C ASP A 135 0.20 -33.00 3.11
N GLY A 136 1.15 -33.92 3.31
CA GLY A 136 2.08 -34.36 2.29
C GLY A 136 3.53 -33.93 2.54
N ALA A 137 4.38 -34.21 1.55
CA ALA A 137 5.81 -33.92 1.61
C ALA A 137 6.07 -32.40 1.54
N VAL A 138 7.22 -31.99 2.08
CA VAL A 138 7.78 -30.67 1.85
C VAL A 138 8.08 -30.53 0.35
N PRO A 139 7.59 -29.49 -0.34
CA PRO A 139 7.88 -29.29 -1.75
C PRO A 139 9.38 -29.04 -1.96
N ASP A 140 9.90 -29.48 -3.10
CA ASP A 140 11.19 -29.01 -3.58
C ASP A 140 11.12 -27.53 -3.98
N LEU A 141 12.25 -26.98 -4.42
CA LEU A 141 12.33 -25.55 -4.74
C LEU A 141 11.40 -25.18 -5.91
N ASP A 142 11.33 -26.00 -6.95
CA ASP A 142 10.50 -25.74 -8.13
C ASP A 142 9.00 -25.82 -7.81
N GLY A 143 8.60 -26.84 -7.04
CA GLY A 143 7.24 -26.98 -6.53
C GLY A 143 6.84 -25.81 -5.63
N LEU A 144 7.77 -25.34 -4.78
CA LEU A 144 7.53 -24.18 -3.92
C LEU A 144 7.34 -22.90 -4.74
N VAL A 145 8.18 -22.68 -5.77
CA VAL A 145 8.04 -21.54 -6.69
C VAL A 145 6.68 -21.59 -7.40
N LEU A 146 6.27 -22.75 -7.92
CA LEU A 146 4.97 -22.92 -8.57
C LEU A 146 3.80 -22.61 -7.61
N ILE A 147 3.86 -23.09 -6.37
CA ILE A 147 2.86 -22.80 -5.35
C ILE A 147 2.79 -21.29 -5.08
N ILE A 148 3.94 -20.64 -4.87
CA ILE A 148 3.99 -19.20 -4.62
C ILE A 148 3.41 -18.44 -5.81
N ASP A 149 3.83 -18.73 -7.04
CA ASP A 149 3.37 -18.04 -8.24
C ASP A 149 1.86 -18.21 -8.46
N THR A 150 1.32 -19.40 -8.21
CA THR A 150 -0.11 -19.68 -8.35
C THR A 150 -0.94 -18.84 -7.38
N TYR A 151 -0.54 -18.75 -6.11
CA TYR A 151 -1.30 -18.03 -5.10
C TYR A 151 -1.01 -16.51 -5.08
N MET A 152 0.18 -16.11 -5.51
CA MET A 152 0.61 -14.71 -5.63
C MET A 152 0.30 -14.10 -7.00
N ALA A 153 -0.22 -14.86 -7.96
CA ALA A 153 -0.67 -14.30 -9.21
C ALA A 153 -1.67 -13.15 -8.96
N ALA A 154 -1.43 -12.03 -9.67
CA ALA A 154 -2.40 -10.96 -9.76
C ALA A 154 -3.70 -11.54 -10.31
N ARG A 155 -4.81 -11.38 -9.59
CA ARG A 155 -6.10 -11.85 -10.12
C ARG A 155 -6.52 -10.83 -11.17
N LYS A 156 -6.59 -11.24 -12.45
CA LYS A 156 -7.07 -10.36 -13.53
C LYS A 156 -8.38 -9.72 -13.10
N GLN A 157 -8.38 -8.41 -12.94
CA GLN A 157 -9.61 -7.67 -12.72
C GLN A 157 -10.31 -7.56 -14.07
N VAL A 158 -11.49 -8.18 -14.17
CA VAL A 158 -12.42 -7.91 -15.26
C VAL A 158 -12.92 -6.49 -15.03
N ARG A 159 -12.59 -5.58 -15.94
CA ARG A 159 -13.16 -4.24 -15.96
C ARG A 159 -14.65 -4.41 -16.28
N PRO A 160 -15.59 -3.89 -15.48
CA PRO A 160 -16.96 -3.78 -15.95
C PRO A 160 -16.96 -2.74 -17.09
N ASP A 161 -17.49 -3.15 -18.23
CA ASP A 161 -17.76 -2.30 -19.39
C ASP A 161 -18.79 -1.20 -19.05
#